data_AF-A0A848YP39-F1
#
_entry.id   AF-A0A848YP39-F1
#
_cell.length_a   1.000
_cell.length_b   1.000
_cell.length_c   1.000
_cell.angle_alpha   90.00
_cell.angle_beta   90.00
_cell.angle_gamma   90.00
#
_symmetry.space_group_name_H-M   'P 1'
#
loop_
_entity.id
_entity.type
_entity.pdbx_description
1 polymer ?
#
loop_
_entity_poly.entity_id
_entity_poly.type
_entity_poly.pdbx_seq_one_letter_code
_entity_poly.pdbx_strand_id
1 'polypeptide(L)'
;MERAEPFVDFYEVLQVTHTCDATMLEKAYRHFAQMYHPDHAETSDLDKFQAVTEAYAVLRDPSKRAEYDQEYRRLGKGTVHSFPINEDIRIDEKDAVADAEIHEKMLFFLYKRRREHPEEPGVLAYHVQGLTKCSDESFDFHTWYLKSKGYLEVTEQGMLAITIEGVDHVIAMSRTREERKLLTKERAEQPMRRAGD
;
A
#
# COMPACT_ATOMS: atom_id res chain seq x y z
N MET A 1 -10.68 -8.43 -46.70
CA MET A 1 -10.85 -7.61 -45.49
C MET A 1 -9.62 -7.89 -44.63
N GLU A 2 -8.67 -6.95 -44.60
CA GLU A 2 -7.51 -7.02 -43.69
C GLU A 2 -8.04 -6.99 -42.25
N ARG A 3 -7.79 -8.06 -41.50
CA ARG A 3 -7.97 -8.04 -40.04
C ARG A 3 -6.86 -7.13 -39.50
N ALA A 4 -7.20 -5.93 -39.05
CA ALA A 4 -6.28 -5.17 -38.21
C ALA A 4 -6.03 -5.99 -36.94
N GLU A 5 -4.79 -6.43 -36.73
CA GLU A 5 -4.44 -7.09 -35.47
C GLU A 5 -4.58 -6.08 -34.32
N PRO A 6 -5.17 -6.48 -33.19
CA PRO A 6 -5.31 -5.59 -32.05
C PRO A 6 -3.92 -5.17 -31.56
N PHE A 7 -3.70 -3.87 -31.41
CA PHE A 7 -2.45 -3.33 -30.90
C PHE A 7 -2.20 -3.85 -29.47
N VAL A 8 -1.12 -4.62 -29.29
CA VAL A 8 -0.71 -5.15 -28.00
C VAL A 8 0.07 -4.09 -27.24
N ASP A 9 -0.32 -3.87 -25.99
CA ASP A 9 0.34 -2.93 -25.10
C ASP A 9 1.51 -3.61 -24.36
N PHE A 10 2.72 -3.49 -24.89
CA PHE A 10 3.92 -4.12 -24.31
C PHE A 10 4.31 -3.52 -22.97
N TYR A 11 3.98 -2.25 -22.72
CA TYR A 11 4.20 -1.62 -21.41
C TYR A 11 3.26 -2.21 -20.37
N GLU A 12 2.00 -2.43 -20.73
CA GLU A 12 1.00 -3.10 -19.89
C GLU A 12 1.34 -4.58 -19.65
N VAL A 13 1.79 -5.31 -20.67
CA VAL A 13 2.21 -6.72 -20.54
C VAL A 13 3.35 -6.88 -19.53
N LEU A 14 4.31 -5.95 -19.51
CA LEU A 14 5.40 -5.94 -18.54
C LEU A 14 5.09 -5.14 -17.28
N GLN A 15 3.88 -4.57 -17.14
CA GLN A 15 3.46 -3.73 -16.01
C GLN A 15 4.46 -2.61 -15.69
N VAL A 16 5.00 -1.95 -16.72
CA VAL A 16 5.96 -0.84 -16.61
C VAL A 16 5.42 0.41 -17.32
N THR A 17 6.01 1.56 -17.00
CA THR A 17 5.65 2.83 -17.65
C THR A 17 6.39 2.99 -18.98
N HIS A 18 5.81 3.75 -19.93
CA HIS A 18 6.54 4.10 -21.16
C HIS A 18 7.82 4.90 -20.89
N THR A 19 7.92 5.53 -19.72
CA THR A 19 9.10 6.24 -19.22
C THR A 19 10.12 5.34 -18.51
N CYS A 20 9.89 4.02 -18.44
CA CYS A 20 10.76 3.12 -17.69
C CYS A 20 12.18 3.08 -18.28
N ASP A 21 13.17 3.01 -17.38
CA ASP A 21 14.57 2.79 -17.77
C ASP A 21 14.84 1.31 -18.10
N ALA A 22 16.01 1.04 -18.66
CA ALA A 22 16.39 -0.32 -19.06
C ALA A 22 16.50 -1.27 -17.85
N THR A 23 16.89 -0.76 -16.67
CA THR A 23 17.05 -1.56 -15.45
C THR A 23 15.70 -2.03 -14.91
N MET A 24 14.69 -1.14 -14.89
CA MET A 24 13.33 -1.46 -14.52
C MET A 24 12.69 -2.45 -15.50
N LEU A 25 12.90 -2.23 -16.80
CA LEU A 25 12.41 -3.11 -17.86
C LEU A 25 12.97 -4.54 -17.69
N GLU A 26 14.28 -4.67 -17.44
CA GLU A 26 14.92 -5.98 -17.22
C GLU A 26 14.41 -6.66 -15.94
N LYS A 27 14.22 -5.91 -14.85
CA LYS A 27 13.66 -6.44 -13.60
C LYS A 27 12.24 -6.97 -13.79
N ALA A 28 11.39 -6.21 -14.46
CA ALA A 28 10.01 -6.61 -14.75
C ALA A 28 9.97 -7.88 -15.61
N TYR A 29 10.76 -7.92 -16.69
CA TYR A 29 10.88 -9.11 -17.53
C TYR A 29 11.32 -10.33 -16.72
N ARG A 30 12.37 -10.22 -15.90
CA ARG A 30 12.85 -11.34 -15.08
C ARG A 30 11.79 -11.84 -14.10
N HIS A 31 11.03 -10.95 -13.49
CA HIS A 31 9.96 -11.30 -12.57
C HIS A 31 8.86 -12.11 -13.27
N PHE A 32 8.30 -11.58 -14.37
CA PHE A 32 7.22 -12.24 -15.08
C PHE A 32 7.67 -13.49 -15.84
N ALA A 33 8.90 -13.52 -16.37
CA ALA A 33 9.46 -14.70 -17.02
C ALA A 33 9.65 -15.86 -16.04
N GLN A 34 10.02 -15.57 -14.78
CA GLN A 34 10.10 -16.60 -13.73
C GLN A 34 8.70 -17.06 -13.29
N MET A 35 7.76 -16.12 -13.15
CA MET A 35 6.38 -16.41 -12.75
C MET A 35 5.66 -17.29 -13.77
N TYR A 36 5.78 -16.99 -15.07
CA TYR A 36 5.07 -17.71 -16.13
C TYR A 36 5.88 -18.84 -16.76
N HIS A 37 7.08 -19.13 -16.24
CA HIS A 37 7.95 -20.17 -16.79
C HIS A 37 7.21 -21.53 -16.84
N PRO A 38 7.37 -22.33 -17.91
CA PRO A 38 6.72 -23.65 -18.01
C PRO A 38 7.12 -24.62 -16.89
N ASP A 39 8.28 -24.40 -16.26
CA ASP A 39 8.74 -25.20 -15.11
C ASP A 39 8.18 -24.70 -13.76
N HIS A 40 7.39 -23.63 -13.73
CA HIS A 40 6.77 -23.14 -12.49
C HIS A 40 5.42 -23.85 -12.24
N ALA A 41 5.29 -24.52 -11.09
CA ALA A 41 4.19 -25.45 -10.85
C ALA A 41 2.80 -24.79 -10.68
N GLU A 42 2.73 -23.57 -10.16
CA GLU A 42 1.44 -22.92 -9.80
C GLU A 42 0.97 -21.86 -10.79
N THR A 43 1.89 -21.23 -11.52
CA THR A 43 1.63 -20.03 -12.32
C THR A 43 2.13 -20.15 -13.76
N SER A 44 2.51 -21.36 -14.19
CA SER A 44 2.94 -21.60 -15.57
C SER A 44 1.82 -21.21 -16.55
N ASP A 45 2.17 -20.35 -17.51
CA ASP A 45 1.24 -19.84 -18.50
C ASP A 45 2.05 -19.50 -19.77
N LEU A 46 2.00 -20.42 -20.74
CA LEU A 46 2.82 -20.32 -21.95
C LEU A 46 2.50 -19.06 -22.77
N ASP A 47 1.22 -18.70 -22.84
CA ASP A 47 0.76 -17.54 -23.61
C ASP A 47 1.27 -16.24 -22.98
N LYS A 48 1.18 -16.12 -21.65
CA LYS A 48 1.76 -14.98 -20.92
C LYS A 48 3.28 -14.95 -20.99
N PHE A 49 3.94 -16.09 -20.91
CA PHE A 49 5.39 -16.18 -21.06
C PHE A 49 5.84 -15.69 -22.43
N GLN A 50 5.14 -16.10 -23.50
CA GLN A 50 5.41 -15.62 -24.86
C GLN A 50 5.18 -14.12 -24.98
N ALA A 51 4.05 -13.61 -24.48
CA ALA A 51 3.73 -12.19 -24.51
C ALA A 51 4.78 -11.34 -23.78
N VAL A 52 5.21 -11.76 -22.59
CA VAL A 52 6.27 -11.09 -21.79
C VAL A 52 7.61 -11.09 -22.52
N THR A 53 7.94 -12.20 -23.18
CA THR A 53 9.19 -12.34 -23.95
C THR A 53 9.19 -11.45 -25.18
N GLU A 54 8.08 -11.41 -25.91
CA GLU A 54 7.90 -10.56 -27.08
C GLU A 54 7.94 -9.06 -26.71
N ALA A 55 7.21 -8.67 -25.67
CA ALA A 55 7.21 -7.31 -25.14
C ALA A 55 8.62 -6.85 -24.78
N TYR A 56 9.38 -7.69 -24.07
CA TYR A 56 10.76 -7.37 -23.69
C TYR A 56 11.68 -7.27 -24.91
N ALA A 57 11.52 -8.16 -25.90
CA ALA A 57 12.34 -8.15 -27.12
C ALA A 57 12.16 -6.87 -27.94
N VAL A 58 10.95 -6.29 -27.94
CA VAL A 58 10.66 -5.01 -28.61
C VAL A 58 11.14 -3.83 -27.78
N LEU A 59 10.82 -3.79 -26.48
CA LEU A 59 11.12 -2.63 -25.62
C LEU A 59 12.59 -2.51 -25.23
N ARG A 60 13.36 -3.61 -25.24
CA ARG A 60 14.80 -3.59 -24.94
C ARG A 60 15.63 -2.97 -26.06
N ASP A 61 15.20 -3.11 -27.31
CA ASP A 61 15.90 -2.54 -28.47
C ASP A 61 15.48 -1.07 -28.66
N PRO A 62 16.40 -0.10 -28.55
CA PRO A 62 16.06 1.32 -28.67
C PRO A 62 15.38 1.69 -29.99
N SER A 63 15.73 1.01 -31.09
CA SER A 63 15.17 1.31 -32.41
C SER A 63 13.73 0.82 -32.52
N LYS A 64 13.49 -0.43 -32.08
CA LYS A 64 12.15 -1.02 -32.06
C LYS A 64 11.24 -0.33 -31.05
N ARG A 65 11.77 0.06 -29.88
CA ARG A 65 11.04 0.85 -28.88
C ARG A 65 10.62 2.20 -29.44
N ALA A 66 11.48 2.88 -30.20
CA ALA A 66 11.13 4.16 -30.81
C ALA A 66 9.99 4.05 -31.84
N GLU A 67 10.02 3.01 -32.69
CA GLU A 67 8.94 2.70 -33.64
C GLU A 67 7.64 2.35 -32.90
N TYR A 68 7.73 1.52 -31.87
CA TYR A 68 6.60 1.16 -31.01
C TYR A 68 6.01 2.38 -30.31
N ASP A 69 6.84 3.27 -29.75
CA ASP A 69 6.43 4.49 -29.06
C ASP A 69 5.75 5.50 -29.99
N GLN A 70 6.06 5.47 -31.29
CA GLN A 70 5.37 6.28 -32.29
C GLN A 70 3.94 5.79 -32.49
N GLU A 71 3.74 4.48 -32.66
CA GLU A 71 2.41 3.86 -32.78
C GLU A 71 1.61 3.95 -31.46
N TYR A 72 2.27 3.73 -30.32
CA TYR A 72 1.68 3.85 -28.98
C TYR A 72 1.09 5.24 -28.73
N ARG A 73 1.82 6.30 -29.13
CA ARG A 73 1.34 7.69 -29.05
C ARG A 73 0.22 7.98 -30.05
N ARG A 74 0.29 7.42 -31.26
CA ARG A 74 -0.74 7.59 -32.31
C ARG A 74 -2.10 7.08 -31.86
N LEU A 75 -2.13 6.01 -31.06
CA LEU A 75 -3.35 5.41 -30.52
C LEU A 75 -3.90 6.11 -29.27
N GLY A 76 -3.30 7.23 -28.82
CA GLY A 76 -3.77 7.98 -27.66
C GLY A 76 -3.51 7.31 -26.30
N LYS A 77 -2.87 6.13 -26.29
CA LYS A 77 -2.49 5.39 -25.07
C LYS A 77 -1.35 6.05 -24.27
N GLY A 78 -0.72 7.09 -24.82
CA GLY A 78 0.28 7.91 -24.12
C GLY A 78 -0.26 8.81 -23.00
N THR A 79 -1.56 8.74 -22.68
CA THR A 79 -2.18 9.57 -21.65
C THR A 79 -3.14 8.73 -20.82
N VAL A 80 -2.91 8.74 -19.50
CA VAL A 80 -3.59 7.95 -18.46
C VAL A 80 -3.01 6.54 -18.32
N HIS A 81 -2.03 6.39 -17.41
CA HIS A 81 -1.88 5.13 -16.69
C HIS A 81 -3.21 4.84 -15.99
N SER A 82 -4.07 4.05 -16.63
CA SER A 82 -5.10 3.34 -15.91
C SER A 82 -4.34 2.34 -15.07
N PHE A 83 -4.22 2.58 -13.77
CA PHE A 83 -4.12 1.46 -12.85
C PHE A 83 -5.25 0.50 -13.26
N PRO A 84 -4.99 -0.80 -13.45
CA PRO A 84 -6.09 -1.74 -13.58
C PRO A 84 -6.87 -1.58 -12.27
N ILE A 85 -8.02 -0.92 -12.34
CA ILE A 85 -9.05 -1.05 -11.31
C ILE A 85 -9.45 -2.51 -11.45
N ASN A 86 -8.73 -3.40 -10.79
CA ASN A 86 -9.30 -4.69 -10.45
C ASN A 86 -10.63 -4.32 -9.78
N GLU A 87 -11.76 -4.73 -10.34
CA GLU A 87 -13.06 -4.54 -9.67
C GLU A 87 -13.06 -5.21 -8.27
N ASP A 88 -12.09 -6.09 -8.02
CA ASP A 88 -11.78 -6.71 -6.73
C ASP A 88 -10.94 -5.85 -5.77
N ILE A 89 -10.29 -4.76 -6.22
CA ILE A 89 -9.77 -3.72 -5.31
C ILE A 89 -10.96 -2.84 -4.93
N ARG A 90 -11.81 -3.40 -4.06
CA ARG A 90 -12.76 -2.59 -3.30
C ARG A 90 -11.93 -1.67 -2.41
N ILE A 91 -11.86 -0.39 -2.75
CA ILE A 91 -11.48 0.66 -1.79
C ILE A 91 -12.64 0.74 -0.79
N ASP A 92 -12.67 -0.17 0.19
CA ASP A 92 -13.68 -0.17 1.24
C ASP A 92 -13.22 0.81 2.32
N GLU A 93 -14.10 1.71 2.77
CA GLU A 93 -13.82 2.60 3.91
C GLU A 93 -13.41 1.80 5.15
N LYS A 94 -13.80 0.52 5.22
CA LYS A 94 -13.36 -0.44 6.24
C LYS A 94 -11.85 -0.57 6.34
N ASP A 95 -11.10 -0.46 5.24
CA ASP A 95 -9.64 -0.57 5.26
C ASP A 95 -9.03 0.62 6.01
N ALA A 96 -9.50 1.83 5.71
CA ALA A 96 -9.06 3.05 6.41
C ALA A 96 -9.42 3.03 7.91
N VAL A 97 -10.56 2.45 8.27
CA VAL A 97 -10.96 2.28 9.68
C VAL A 97 -10.06 1.24 10.37
N ALA A 98 -9.78 0.11 9.73
CA ALA A 98 -8.87 -0.91 10.25
C ALA A 98 -7.45 -0.36 10.43
N ASP A 99 -6.97 0.43 9.46
CA ASP A 99 -5.68 1.11 9.53
C ASP A 99 -5.60 2.08 10.70
N ALA A 100 -6.66 2.85 10.92
CA ALA A 100 -6.75 3.75 12.08
C ALA A 100 -6.64 2.96 13.39
N GLU A 101 -7.32 1.81 13.52
CA GLU A 101 -7.18 0.96 14.71
C GLU A 101 -5.76 0.43 14.91
N ILE A 102 -5.06 0.08 13.83
CA ILE A 102 -3.68 -0.39 13.90
C ILE A 102 -2.77 0.76 14.37
N HIS A 103 -2.93 1.96 13.81
CA HIS A 103 -2.22 3.16 14.27
C HIS A 103 -2.43 3.41 15.76
N GLU A 104 -3.68 3.33 16.25
CA GLU A 104 -3.99 3.48 17.67
C GLU A 104 -3.25 2.43 18.51
N LYS A 105 -3.33 1.15 18.12
CA LYS A 105 -2.70 0.04 18.86
C LYS A 105 -1.18 0.22 18.94
N MET A 106 -0.53 0.58 17.83
CA MET A 106 0.92 0.85 17.79
C MET A 106 1.28 1.99 18.74
N LEU A 107 0.59 3.13 18.64
CA LEU A 107 0.90 4.31 19.44
C LEU A 107 0.60 4.09 20.93
N PHE A 108 -0.51 3.45 21.29
CA PHE A 108 -0.81 3.13 22.70
C PHE A 108 0.21 2.19 23.31
N PHE A 109 0.64 1.18 22.56
CA PHE A 109 1.64 0.24 23.03
C PHE A 109 2.98 0.93 23.28
N LEU A 110 3.45 1.74 22.33
CA LEU A 110 4.72 2.46 22.47
C LEU A 110 4.64 3.56 23.54
N TYR A 111 3.50 4.22 23.69
CA TYR A 111 3.22 5.14 24.80
C TYR A 111 3.32 4.43 26.15
N LYS A 112 2.68 3.26 26.30
CA LYS A 112 2.78 2.45 27.51
C LYS A 112 4.23 2.05 27.78
N ARG A 113 4.95 1.59 26.75
CA ARG A 113 6.36 1.22 26.85
C ARG A 113 7.24 2.38 27.32
N ARG A 114 7.07 3.58 26.75
CA ARG A 114 7.81 4.80 27.15
C ARG A 114 7.57 5.18 28.61
N ARG A 115 6.37 4.93 29.13
CA ARG A 115 6.03 5.17 30.55
C ARG A 115 6.65 4.13 31.49
N GLU A 116 6.69 2.87 31.07
CA GLU A 116 7.28 1.77 31.85
C GLU A 116 8.82 1.79 31.81
N HIS A 117 9.39 2.25 30.70
CA HIS A 117 10.83 2.29 30.45
C HIS A 117 11.26 3.67 29.90
N PRO A 118 11.45 4.67 30.78
CA PRO A 118 11.80 6.04 30.36
C PRO A 118 13.16 6.15 29.67
N GLU A 119 14.16 5.38 30.09
CA GLU A 119 15.52 5.45 29.57
C GLU A 119 15.70 4.67 28.26
N GLU A 120 15.01 3.53 28.12
CA GLU A 120 15.10 2.65 26.95
C GLU A 120 13.70 2.27 26.43
N PRO A 121 13.02 3.20 25.75
CA PRO A 121 11.66 2.97 25.27
C PRO A 121 11.57 2.18 23.96
N GLY A 122 12.71 1.89 23.34
CA GLY A 122 12.79 1.23 22.04
C GLY A 122 12.17 -0.17 22.07
N VAL A 123 11.44 -0.51 21.00
CA VAL A 123 10.91 -1.85 20.76
C VAL A 123 11.27 -2.32 19.36
N LEU A 124 11.70 -3.57 19.23
CA LEU A 124 11.92 -4.20 17.93
C LEU A 124 10.63 -4.22 17.10
N ALA A 125 10.72 -3.86 15.82
CA ALA A 125 9.60 -3.78 14.90
C ALA A 125 8.74 -5.06 14.88
N TYR A 126 9.38 -6.23 14.85
CA TYR A 126 8.72 -7.54 14.89
C TYR A 126 7.80 -7.73 16.12
N HIS A 127 8.17 -7.20 17.29
CA HIS A 127 7.30 -7.28 18.47
C HIS A 127 6.06 -6.39 18.34
N VAL A 128 6.22 -5.20 17.74
CA VAL A 128 5.09 -4.28 17.49
C VAL A 128 4.14 -4.89 16.47
N GLN A 129 4.68 -5.49 15.41
CA GLN A 129 3.91 -6.20 14.38
C GLN A 129 3.15 -7.40 14.96
N GLY A 130 3.78 -8.19 15.82
CA GLY A 130 3.13 -9.34 16.47
C GLY A 130 1.92 -8.92 17.33
N LEU A 131 1.93 -7.71 17.88
CA LEU A 131 0.81 -7.17 18.66
C LEU A 131 -0.36 -6.74 17.78
N THR A 132 -0.07 -6.11 16.64
CA THR A 132 -1.10 -5.62 15.71
C THR A 132 -1.69 -6.75 14.86
N LYS A 133 -0.97 -7.87 14.70
CA LYS A 133 -1.34 -9.03 13.87
C LYS A 133 -1.59 -8.67 12.40
N CYS A 134 -0.92 -7.62 11.91
CA CYS A 134 -0.99 -7.20 10.51
C CYS A 134 0.08 -7.93 9.66
N SER A 135 -0.14 -7.99 8.34
CA SER A 135 0.84 -8.49 7.38
C SER A 135 2.08 -7.59 7.34
N ASP A 136 3.18 -8.08 6.75
CA ASP A 136 4.43 -7.32 6.56
C ASP A 136 4.16 -6.03 5.77
N GLU A 137 3.46 -6.14 4.65
CA GLU A 137 3.12 -5.02 3.76
C GLU A 137 2.28 -3.95 4.46
N SER A 138 1.30 -4.37 5.26
CA SER A 138 0.48 -3.47 6.07
C SER A 138 1.31 -2.80 7.17
N PHE A 139 2.19 -3.55 7.84
CA PHE A 139 3.06 -3.00 8.88
C PHE A 139 4.03 -1.93 8.34
N ASP A 140 4.59 -2.16 7.16
CA ASP A 140 5.48 -1.21 6.49
C ASP A 140 4.74 0.09 6.15
N PHE A 141 3.51 0.00 5.65
CA PHE A 141 2.65 1.16 5.40
C PHE A 141 2.38 1.96 6.70
N HIS A 142 1.95 1.30 7.77
CA HIS A 142 1.66 1.98 9.04
C HIS A 142 2.91 2.63 9.64
N THR A 143 4.03 1.92 9.59
CA THR A 143 5.31 2.43 10.10
C THR A 143 5.78 3.61 9.27
N TRP A 144 5.68 3.55 7.94
CA TRP A 144 5.95 4.67 7.04
C TRP A 144 5.08 5.89 7.36
N TYR A 145 3.77 5.70 7.50
CA TYR A 145 2.83 6.79 7.77
C TYR A 145 3.12 7.47 9.11
N LEU A 146 3.23 6.68 10.19
CA LEU A 146 3.44 7.21 11.54
C LEU A 146 4.82 7.86 11.70
N LYS A 147 5.86 7.33 11.06
CA LYS A 147 7.18 7.99 11.00
C LYS A 147 7.13 9.29 10.22
N SER A 148 6.46 9.30 9.07
CA SER A 148 6.34 10.50 8.23
C SER A 148 5.53 11.62 8.92
N LYS A 149 4.57 11.25 9.77
CA LYS A 149 3.87 12.18 10.67
C LYS A 149 4.71 12.68 11.85
N GLY A 150 5.86 12.06 12.10
CA GLY A 150 6.73 12.37 13.22
C GLY A 150 6.27 11.78 14.55
N TYR A 151 5.33 10.84 14.56
CA TYR A 151 4.84 10.19 15.79
C TYR A 151 5.75 9.06 16.26
N LEU A 152 6.50 8.47 15.34
CA LEU A 152 7.47 7.41 15.61
C LEU A 152 8.86 7.82 15.14
N GLU A 153 9.85 7.36 15.89
CA GLU A 153 11.25 7.42 15.51
C GLU A 153 11.88 6.03 15.54
N VAL A 154 12.93 5.86 14.74
CA VAL A 154 13.80 4.70 14.82
C VAL A 154 15.03 5.14 15.59
N THR A 155 15.30 4.50 16.72
CA THR A 155 16.48 4.77 17.54
C THR A 155 17.76 4.35 16.79
N GLU A 156 18.93 4.76 17.29
CA GLU A 156 20.23 4.37 16.72
C GLU A 156 20.43 2.84 16.66
N GLN A 157 19.74 2.10 17.51
CA GLN A 157 19.77 0.64 17.57
C GLN A 157 18.73 -0.03 16.64
N GLY A 158 18.05 0.74 15.80
CA GLY A 158 17.05 0.22 14.86
C GLY A 158 15.70 -0.13 15.51
N MET A 159 15.45 0.31 16.74
CA MET A 159 14.20 0.05 17.45
C MET A 159 13.18 1.17 17.25
N LEU A 160 11.89 0.85 17.26
CA LEU A 160 10.81 1.83 17.20
C LEU A 160 10.55 2.43 18.59
N ALA A 161 10.48 3.74 18.66
CA ALA A 161 10.07 4.48 19.85
C ALA A 161 9.03 5.55 19.48
N ILE A 162 8.19 5.93 20.45
CA ILE A 162 7.24 7.03 20.29
C ILE A 162 7.93 8.37 20.58
N THR A 163 7.66 9.37 19.74
CA THR A 163 8.18 10.73 19.90
C THR A 163 7.28 11.55 20.84
N ILE A 164 7.71 12.78 21.16
CA ILE A 164 6.88 13.73 21.94
C ILE A 164 5.57 14.03 21.21
N GLU A 165 5.63 14.30 19.90
CA GLU A 165 4.45 14.53 19.06
C GLU A 165 3.50 13.32 19.06
N GLY A 166 4.06 12.11 19.03
CA GLY A 166 3.28 10.88 19.16
C GLY A 166 2.59 10.76 20.51
N VAL A 167 3.25 11.15 21.60
CA VAL A 167 2.67 11.17 22.95
C VAL A 167 1.52 12.18 23.03
N ASP A 168 1.72 13.40 22.53
CA ASP A 168 0.69 14.44 22.53
C ASP A 168 -0.54 14.02 21.71
N HIS A 169 -0.31 13.36 20.57
CA HIS A 169 -1.36 12.78 19.75
C HIS A 169 -2.17 11.72 20.52
N VAL A 170 -1.51 10.79 21.21
CA VAL A 170 -2.17 9.76 22.03
C VAL A 170 -3.02 10.37 23.14
N ILE A 171 -2.52 11.43 23.80
CA ILE A 171 -3.24 12.13 24.86
C ILE A 171 -4.48 12.83 24.30
N ALA A 172 -4.34 13.58 23.20
CA ALA A 172 -5.45 14.27 22.56
C ALA A 172 -6.54 13.30 22.06
N MET A 173 -6.12 12.19 21.46
CA MET A 173 -7.01 11.13 21.00
C MET A 173 -7.77 10.48 22.17
N SER A 174 -7.08 10.22 23.29
CA SER A 174 -7.69 9.65 24.50
C SER A 174 -8.75 10.57 25.09
N ARG A 175 -8.48 11.89 25.16
CA ARG A 175 -9.46 12.88 25.64
C ARG A 175 -10.71 12.91 24.75
N THR A 176 -10.51 13.02 23.44
CA THR A 176 -11.59 13.03 22.45
C THR A 176 -12.46 11.77 22.55
N ARG A 177 -11.83 10.61 22.75
CA ARG A 177 -12.53 9.33 22.89
C ARG A 177 -13.39 9.26 24.15
N GLU A 178 -12.88 9.75 25.28
CA GLU A 178 -13.64 9.80 26.53
C GLU A 178 -14.81 10.79 26.44
N GLU A 179 -14.63 11.96 25.84
CA GLU A 179 -15.70 12.93 25.59
C GLU A 179 -16.82 12.35 24.71
N ARG A 180 -16.47 11.66 23.61
CA ARG A 180 -17.45 10.98 22.75
C ARG A 180 -18.23 9.88 23.49
N LYS A 181 -17.56 9.12 24.37
CA LYS A 181 -18.23 8.08 25.18
C LYS A 181 -19.24 8.71 26.15
N LEU A 182 -18.90 9.83 26.78
CA LEU A 182 -19.81 10.55 27.69
C LEU A 182 -21.05 11.07 26.96
N LEU A 183 -20.87 11.74 25.81
CA LEU A 183 -21.98 12.23 24.99
C LEU A 183 -22.92 11.10 24.52
N THR A 184 -22.34 9.94 24.19
CA THR A 184 -23.13 8.77 23.76
C THR A 184 -23.94 8.19 24.92
N LYS A 185 -23.38 8.16 26.14
CA LYS A 185 -24.07 7.74 27.35
C LYS A 185 -25.19 8.72 27.73
N GLU A 186 -24.92 10.02 27.72
CA GLU A 186 -25.92 11.05 28.00
C GLU A 186 -27.10 11.01 27.02
N ARG A 187 -26.85 10.74 25.73
CA ARG A 187 -27.89 10.57 24.72
C ARG A 187 -28.72 9.30 24.91
N ALA A 188 -28.11 8.22 25.41
CA ALA A 188 -28.81 6.98 25.74
C ALA A 188 -29.64 7.11 27.03
N GLU A 189 -29.25 8.01 27.94
CA GLU A 189 -29.87 8.25 29.24
C GLU A 189 -30.94 9.35 29.24
N GLN A 190 -31.18 10.04 28.11
CA GLN A 190 -32.34 10.93 27.95
C GLN A 190 -33.58 10.13 27.50
N PRO A 191 -34.50 9.73 28.40
CA PRO A 191 -35.78 9.17 27.96
C PRO A 191 -36.57 10.25 27.20
N MET A 192 -37.16 9.88 26.06
CA MET A 192 -38.08 10.73 25.30
C MET A 192 -39.10 11.38 26.25
N ARG A 193 -38.91 12.66 26.56
CA ARG A 193 -39.91 13.46 27.25
C ARG A 193 -41.06 13.68 26.27
N ARG A 194 -42.05 12.80 26.38
CA ARG A 194 -43.46 12.87 25.94
C ARG A 194 -43.77 13.95 24.90
N ALA A 195 -44.01 13.53 23.65
CA ALA A 195 -45.01 14.18 22.82
C ALA A 195 -46.38 13.59 23.21
N GLY A 196 -47.06 14.27 24.11
CA GLY A 196 -48.42 14.00 24.51
C GLY A 196 -49.03 15.31 24.95
N ASP A 197 -49.64 16.00 23.99
CA ASP A 197 -50.68 17.00 24.19
C ASP A 197 -51.71 16.80 23.06
#